data_AF-A0A5T6YPJ2-F1
#
_entry.id   AF-A0A5T6YPJ2-F1
#
_cell.length_a   1.000
_cell.length_b   1.000
_cell.length_c   1.000
_cell.angle_alpha   90.00
_cell.angle_beta   90.00
_cell.angle_gamma   90.00
#
_symmetry.space_group_name_H-M   'P 1'
#
loop_
_entity.id
_entity.type
_entity.pdbx_description
1 polymer ?
#
loop_
_entity_poly.entity_id
_entity_poly.type
_entity_poly.pdbx_seq_one_letter_code
_entity_poly.pdbx_strand_id
1 'polypeptide(L)'
;ALTRLSHSQCELLASDEMRRSVSEESYGKNFDEVRQRLNIACKPGERFLFFYGDRLETNGLGRVFLAHCAMHEDNPFSYCDNYFYYSWKP
;
A
#
# COMPACT_ATOMS: atom_id res chain seq x y z
N ALA A 1 8.40 -12.73 2.68
CA ALA A 1 8.85 -11.69 3.64
C ALA A 1 8.36 -10.32 3.14
N LEU A 2 8.24 -9.33 4.03
CA LEU A 2 7.95 -7.94 3.65
C LEU A 2 9.25 -7.16 3.52
N THR A 3 9.37 -6.41 2.42
CA THR A 3 10.51 -5.57 2.11
C THR A 3 10.11 -4.11 2.25
N ARG A 4 10.94 -3.31 2.93
CA ARG A 4 10.77 -1.86 3.02
C ARG A 4 11.20 -1.22 1.71
N LEU A 5 10.34 -0.38 1.16
CA LEU A 5 10.61 0.44 0.00
C LEU A 5 11.04 1.83 0.46
N SER A 6 12.00 2.42 -0.23
CA SER A 6 12.40 3.80 0.05
C SER A 6 11.30 4.73 -0.45
N HIS A 7 10.46 5.25 0.46
CA HIS A 7 9.34 6.10 0.09
C HIS A 7 9.02 7.15 1.17
N SER A 8 9.41 8.41 0.94
CA SER A 8 8.99 9.57 1.76
C SER A 8 9.23 9.44 3.29
N GLN A 9 8.34 9.99 4.13
CA GLN A 9 8.52 10.09 5.59
C GLN A 9 7.94 8.91 6.39
N CYS A 10 7.01 8.13 5.82
CA CYS A 10 6.45 6.91 6.42
C CYS A 10 7.13 5.66 5.84
N GLU A 11 6.86 4.48 6.42
CA GLU A 11 7.37 3.22 5.88
C GLU A 11 6.39 2.57 4.91
N LEU A 12 6.77 2.38 3.65
CA LEU A 12 6.02 1.57 2.71
C LEU A 12 6.61 0.16 2.64
N LEU A 13 5.79 -0.85 2.93
CA LEU A 13 6.15 -2.26 2.89
C LEU A 13 5.40 -2.99 1.78
N ALA A 14 6.08 -3.94 1.15
CA ALA A 14 5.50 -4.83 0.15
C ALA A 14 6.17 -6.21 0.20
N SER A 15 5.43 -7.26 -0.14
CA SER A 15 6.05 -8.55 -0.49
C SER A 15 6.45 -8.58 -1.98
N ASP A 16 7.33 -9.51 -2.35
CA ASP A 16 7.70 -9.73 -3.76
C ASP A 16 6.48 -10.07 -4.63
N GLU A 17 5.49 -10.77 -4.06
CA GLU A 17 4.24 -11.04 -4.77
C GLU A 17 3.43 -9.76 -5.00
N MET A 18 3.39 -8.87 -4.02
CA MET A 18 2.64 -7.60 -4.13
C MET A 18 3.23 -6.65 -5.17
N ARG A 19 4.52 -6.76 -5.43
CA ARG A 19 5.24 -6.00 -6.45
C ARG A 19 5.30 -6.69 -7.81
N ARG A 20 4.81 -7.92 -7.92
CA ARG A 20 4.96 -8.71 -9.15
C ARG A 20 4.36 -7.92 -10.32
N SER A 21 5.11 -7.83 -11.41
CA SER A 21 4.73 -7.15 -12.66
C SER A 21 4.72 -5.61 -12.63
N VAL A 22 5.17 -4.95 -11.54
CA VAL A 22 5.32 -3.48 -11.49
C VAL A 22 6.71 -3.06 -10.98
N SER A 23 7.24 -1.95 -11.51
CA SER A 23 8.48 -1.36 -10.99
C SER A 23 8.25 -0.75 -9.60
N GLU A 24 9.33 -0.59 -8.83
CA GLU A 24 9.27 0.05 -7.50
C GLU A 24 8.72 1.48 -7.57
N GLU A 25 9.15 2.24 -8.58
CA GLU A 25 8.69 3.59 -8.84
C GLU A 25 7.17 3.64 -9.10
N SER A 26 6.67 2.79 -10.02
CA SER A 26 5.23 2.71 -10.31
C SER A 26 4.43 2.27 -9.09
N TYR A 27 4.99 1.36 -8.28
CA TYR A 27 4.36 0.90 -7.05
C TYR A 27 4.22 2.05 -6.03
N GLY A 28 5.28 2.82 -5.79
CA GLY A 28 5.27 4.00 -4.93
C GLY A 28 4.29 5.08 -5.41
N LYS A 29 4.23 5.30 -6.73
CA LYS A 29 3.26 6.22 -7.34
C LYS A 29 1.80 5.77 -7.11
N ASN A 30 1.50 4.50 -7.36
CA ASN A 30 0.15 3.95 -7.13
C ASN A 30 -0.24 4.06 -5.66
N PHE A 31 0.70 3.82 -4.75
CA PHE A 31 0.49 4.01 -3.32
C PHE A 31 0.12 5.46 -3.00
N ASP A 32 0.87 6.43 -3.50
CA ASP A 32 0.58 7.85 -3.27
C ASP A 32 -0.76 8.28 -3.85
N GLU A 33 -1.10 7.85 -5.07
CA GLU A 33 -2.39 8.17 -5.68
C GLU A 33 -3.57 7.66 -4.84
N VAL A 34 -3.50 6.42 -4.35
CA VAL A 34 -4.54 5.84 -3.49
C VAL A 34 -4.59 6.56 -2.15
N ARG A 35 -3.44 6.73 -1.49
CA ARG A 35 -3.33 7.38 -0.17
C ARG A 35 -3.88 8.81 -0.20
N GLN A 36 -3.51 9.59 -1.22
CA GLN A 36 -3.96 10.97 -1.38
C GLN A 36 -5.47 11.07 -1.64
N ARG A 37 -6.04 10.17 -2.46
CA ARG A 37 -7.50 10.11 -2.68
C ARG A 37 -8.27 9.82 -1.39
N LEU A 38 -7.69 9.05 -0.48
CA LEU A 38 -8.27 8.75 0.82
C LEU A 38 -7.96 9.81 1.88
N ASN A 39 -7.24 10.88 1.52
CA ASN A 39 -6.79 11.93 2.42
C ASN A 39 -6.00 11.39 3.64
N ILE A 40 -5.21 10.33 3.42
CA ILE A 40 -4.36 9.73 4.45
C ILE A 40 -2.99 10.40 4.39
N ALA A 41 -2.49 10.86 5.53
CA ALA A 41 -1.14 11.42 5.62
C ALA A 41 -0.07 10.31 5.59
N CYS A 42 1.18 10.68 5.32
CA CYS A 42 2.32 9.78 5.44
C CYS A 42 3.32 10.45 6.39
N LYS A 43 3.27 10.04 7.65
CA LYS A 43 4.03 10.65 8.75
C LYS A 43 5.09 9.68 9.30
N PRO A 44 6.15 10.18 9.94
CA PRO A 44 7.10 9.33 10.68
C PRO A 44 6.38 8.44 11.71
N GLY A 45 6.81 7.19 11.82
CA GLY A 45 6.21 6.20 12.72
C GLY A 45 4.95 5.51 12.19
N GLU A 46 4.47 5.90 11.00
CA GLU A 46 3.41 5.19 10.29
C GLU A 46 3.99 4.17 9.32
N ARG A 47 3.32 3.03 9.20
CA ARG A 47 3.70 1.95 8.31
C ARG A 47 2.53 1.55 7.44
N PHE A 48 2.81 1.36 6.16
CA PHE A 48 1.82 1.00 5.16
C PHE A 48 2.17 -0.33 4.52
N LEU A 49 1.17 -1.20 4.41
CA LEU A 49 1.23 -2.37 3.54
C LEU A 49 0.28 -2.12 2.37
N PHE A 50 0.81 -2.14 1.16
CA PHE A 50 0.04 -1.80 -0.03
C PHE A 50 0.01 -2.96 -1.02
N PHE A 51 -1.08 -3.09 -1.75
CA PHE A 51 -1.17 -3.99 -2.88
C PHE A 51 -2.08 -3.40 -3.93
N TYR A 52 -1.58 -3.33 -5.16
CA TYR A 52 -2.34 -2.97 -6.33
C TYR A 52 -2.18 -4.09 -7.34
N GLY A 53 -3.19 -4.96 -7.42
CA GLY A 53 -3.20 -6.09 -8.33
C GLY A 53 -4.22 -5.90 -9.43
N ASP A 54 -3.79 -6.03 -10.68
CA ASP A 54 -4.61 -6.01 -11.89
C ASP A 54 -4.99 -7.42 -12.38
N ARG A 55 -4.74 -8.45 -11.57
CA ARG A 55 -4.98 -9.88 -11.89
C ARG A 55 -6.41 -10.23 -12.34
N LEU A 56 -7.38 -9.32 -12.25
CA LEU A 56 -8.61 -9.43 -13.05
C LEU A 56 -8.29 -8.88 -14.46
N GLU A 57 -7.36 -9.54 -15.14
CA GLU A 57 -6.69 -9.14 -16.40
C GLU A 57 -7.68 -8.91 -17.57
N THR A 58 -8.96 -9.21 -17.36
CA THR A 58 -10.06 -8.96 -18.30
C THR A 58 -11.01 -7.92 -17.71
N ASN A 59 -11.19 -6.81 -18.42
CA ASN A 59 -12.15 -5.72 -18.15
C ASN A 59 -11.70 -4.59 -17.20
N GLY A 60 -10.41 -4.44 -16.92
CA GLY A 60 -9.89 -3.25 -16.22
C GLY A 60 -10.31 -3.15 -14.75
N LEU A 61 -10.59 -4.30 -14.13
CA LEU A 61 -10.87 -4.42 -12.71
C LEU A 61 -9.54 -4.69 -11.99
N GLY A 62 -9.26 -3.96 -10.92
CA GLY A 62 -8.11 -4.19 -10.04
C GLY A 62 -8.56 -4.36 -8.60
N ARG A 63 -7.80 -5.08 -7.80
CA ARG A 63 -7.97 -5.08 -6.33
C ARG A 63 -6.91 -4.17 -5.73
N VAL A 64 -7.36 -3.23 -4.93
CA VAL A 64 -6.49 -2.37 -4.12
C VAL A 64 -6.67 -2.76 -2.66
N PHE A 65 -5.55 -3.00 -2.00
CA PHE A 65 -5.50 -3.18 -0.56
C PHE A 65 -4.48 -2.20 0.02
N LEU A 66 -4.88 -1.52 1.09
CA LEU A 66 -4.04 -0.62 1.85
C LEU A 66 -4.27 -0.88 3.33
N ALA A 67 -3.22 -1.23 4.07
CA ALA A 67 -3.24 -1.21 5.53
C ALA A 67 -2.39 -0.04 6.01
N HIS A 68 -2.96 0.80 6.88
CA HIS A 68 -2.29 1.90 7.57
C HIS A 68 -2.13 1.53 9.03
N CYS A 69 -0.90 1.31 9.47
CA CYS A 69 -0.57 0.83 10.79
C CYS A 69 0.23 1.88 11.58
N ALA A 70 -0.09 2.02 12.87
CA ALA A 70 0.75 2.78 13.80
C ALA A 70 1.83 1.89 14.41
N MET A 71 3.07 2.39 14.44
CA MET A 71 4.16 1.75 15.17
C MET A 71 4.12 2.15 16.65
N HIS A 72 4.28 1.16 17.52
CA HIS A 72 4.47 1.37 18.96
C HIS A 72 5.74 0.63 19.37
N GLU A 73 6.77 1.35 19.81
CA GLU A 73 8.07 0.76 20.15
C GLU A 73 7.96 -0.25 21.30
N ASP A 74 6.98 -0.07 22.19
CA ASP A 74 6.79 -0.89 23.40
C ASP A 74 5.72 -1.98 23.25
N ASN A 75 5.12 -2.14 22.06
CA ASN A 75 4.02 -3.08 21.85
C ASN A 75 4.33 -4.04 20.68
N PRO A 76 4.30 -5.36 20.90
CA PRO A 76 4.48 -6.33 19.81
C PRO A 76 3.32 -6.33 18.81
N PHE A 77 2.20 -5.66 19.13
CA PHE A 77 1.03 -5.54 18.26
C PHE A 77 0.93 -4.15 17.65
N SER A 78 0.64 -4.11 16.34
CA SER A 78 0.26 -2.90 15.62
C SER A 78 -1.24 -2.87 15.40
N TYR A 79 -1.84 -1.69 15.58
CA TYR A 79 -3.21 -1.44 15.13
C TYR A 79 -3.18 -0.93 13.71
N CYS A 80 -3.99 -1.52 12.84
CA CYS A 80 -4.02 -1.21 11.42
C CYS A 80 -5.45 -0.96 10.94
N ASP A 81 -5.67 0.18 10.31
CA ASP A 81 -6.86 0.44 9.51
C ASP A 81 -6.67 -0.21 8.13
N ASN A 82 -7.62 -1.04 7.73
CA ASN A 82 -7.55 -1.80 6.48
C ASN A 82 -8.59 -1.29 5.49
N TYR A 83 -8.14 -0.99 4.28
CA TYR A 83 -8.97 -0.50 3.21
C TYR A 83 -8.92 -1.47 2.02
N PHE A 84 -10.09 -1.89 1.54
CA PHE A 84 -10.25 -2.80 0.41
C PHE A 84 -11.11 -2.15 -0.67
N TYR A 85 -10.56 -2.02 -1.88
CA TYR A 85 -11.26 -1.42 -3.01
C TYR A 85 -11.14 -2.26 -4.27
N TYR A 86 -12.13 -2.09 -5.14
CA TYR A 86 -12.02 -2.47 -6.53
C TYR A 86 -11.70 -1.21 -7.35
N SER A 87 -10.54 -1.21 -8.00
CA SER A 87 -10.21 -0.20 -9.01
C SER A 87 -10.99 -0.57 -10.26
N TRP A 88 -12.07 0.17 -10.56
CA TRP A 88 -12.77 0.06 -11.83
C TRP A 88 -12.31 1.21 -12.74
N LYS A 89 -12.08 0.93 -14.03
CA LYS A 89 -12.19 1.98 -15.04
C LYS A 89 -13.69 2.22 -15.28
N PRO A 90 -14.21 3.45 -15.05
CA PRO A 90 -15.59 3.76 -15.41
C PRO A 90 -15.80 3.62 -16.93
#